data_AF-V9I6M7-F1
#
_entry.id   AF-V9I6M7-F1
#
_cell.length_a   1.000
_cell.length_b   1.000
_cell.length_c   1.000
_cell.angle_alpha   90.00
_cell.angle_beta   90.00
_cell.angle_gamma   90.00
#
_symmetry.space_group_name_H-M   'P 1'
#
loop_
_entity.id
_entity.type
_entity.pdbx_description
1 polymer ?
#
loop_
_entity_poly.entity_id
_entity_poly.type
_entity_poly.pdbx_seq_one_letter_code
_entity_poly.pdbx_strand_id
1 'polypeptide(L)'
;MQWIQYSIIANIITIYYNVSTFSVDMTSMIYMITYIPFIFPASYLLDRFGLRFAVLTGAIGTMTGSWIKVFSVSPDRFWVTFIGQTFVAVSQTFILSVPARLAAVWFDLNQVSSACSIGVFGNQLGIAIGFLFPPMLVQNNEDISQIGRGLHAMFYIVAAFTTIILVLILLFFKSKPPLPPNQAQAQIQRENETPKRFFISMKKLITNVGYLLLLFSYGINVGVFYAISTLLNQIILQYFHSILLFLLLYAVMTLSIMEQFHSRVGNI
;
A
#
# COMPACT_ATOMS: atom_id res chain seq x y z
N MET A 1 5.29 1.66 1.78
CA MET A 1 6.74 1.78 1.58
C MET A 1 7.21 1.33 0.20
N GLN A 2 7.05 0.04 -0.17
CA GLN A 2 7.68 -0.50 -1.39
C GLN A 2 7.17 0.10 -2.72
N TRP A 3 5.93 0.60 -2.74
CA TRP A 3 5.38 1.32 -3.90
C TRP A 3 6.26 2.51 -4.30
N ILE A 4 6.60 3.37 -3.34
CA ILE A 4 7.26 4.66 -3.61
C ILE A 4 8.79 4.56 -3.62
N GLN A 5 9.35 3.43 -3.16
CA GLN A 5 10.77 3.28 -2.83
C GLN A 5 11.76 3.66 -3.95
N TYR A 6 11.37 3.50 -5.22
CA TYR A 6 12.21 3.84 -6.37
C TYR A 6 11.98 5.25 -6.87
N SER A 7 10.73 5.73 -6.90
CA SER A 7 10.39 7.07 -7.40
C SER A 7 11.02 8.18 -6.57
N ILE A 8 11.24 7.99 -5.28
CA ILE A 8 11.84 9.03 -4.41
C ILE A 8 13.34 9.21 -4.65
N ILE A 9 14.01 8.17 -5.13
CA ILE A 9 15.42 8.17 -5.50
C ILE A 9 15.58 7.98 -7.00
N ALA A 10 14.60 8.46 -7.80
CA ALA A 10 14.53 8.18 -9.23
C ALA A 10 15.81 8.60 -9.96
N ASN A 11 16.35 9.78 -9.64
CA ASN A 11 17.62 10.26 -10.18
C ASN A 11 18.81 9.31 -9.91
N ILE A 12 18.83 8.60 -8.78
CA ILE A 12 19.90 7.66 -8.44
C ILE A 12 19.70 6.35 -9.21
N ILE A 13 18.44 5.90 -9.32
CA ILE A 13 18.08 4.67 -10.04
C ILE A 13 18.34 4.80 -11.54
N THR A 14 18.04 5.96 -12.15
CA THR A 14 18.31 6.20 -13.57
C THR A 14 19.81 6.14 -13.87
N ILE A 15 20.66 6.71 -13.00
CA ILE A 15 22.12 6.64 -13.13
C ILE A 15 22.62 5.20 -12.93
N TYR A 16 22.16 4.51 -11.90
CA TYR A 16 22.65 3.18 -11.55
C TYR A 16 22.28 2.11 -12.57
N TYR A 17 21.04 2.08 -13.04
CA TYR A 17 20.56 1.09 -14.01
C TYR A 17 20.67 1.57 -15.46
N ASN A 18 21.10 2.82 -15.70
CA ASN A 18 21.12 3.46 -17.01
C ASN A 18 19.77 3.37 -17.75
N VAL A 19 18.68 3.67 -17.03
CA VAL A 19 17.29 3.60 -17.55
C VAL A 19 16.64 4.97 -17.58
N SER A 20 15.61 5.12 -18.42
CA SER A 20 14.82 6.34 -18.48
C SER A 20 14.05 6.60 -17.18
N THR A 21 13.83 7.88 -16.85
CA THR A 21 12.99 8.27 -15.71
C THR A 21 11.58 7.69 -15.79
N PHE A 22 11.03 7.60 -17.01
CA PHE A 22 9.74 6.96 -17.26
C PHE A 22 9.72 5.49 -16.82
N SER A 23 10.80 4.74 -17.06
CA SER A 23 10.91 3.36 -16.60
C SER A 23 10.92 3.27 -15.06
N VAL A 24 11.48 4.25 -14.36
CA VAL A 24 11.42 4.30 -12.90
C VAL A 24 10.00 4.63 -12.43
N ASP A 25 9.33 5.61 -13.05
CA ASP A 25 7.95 5.97 -12.70
C ASP A 25 6.96 4.83 -12.95
N MET A 26 7.19 4.01 -13.99
CA MET A 26 6.43 2.79 -14.24
C MET A 26 6.46 1.81 -13.05
N THR A 27 7.54 1.79 -12.26
CA THR A 27 7.61 0.93 -11.06
C THR A 27 6.61 1.33 -9.97
N SER A 28 6.19 2.60 -9.95
CA SER A 28 5.13 3.12 -9.08
C SER A 28 3.76 3.00 -9.74
N MET A 29 3.67 3.31 -11.05
CA MET A 29 2.41 3.23 -11.80
C MET A 29 1.85 1.80 -11.88
N ILE A 30 2.71 0.77 -11.84
CA ILE A 30 2.25 -0.62 -11.84
C ILE A 30 1.32 -0.94 -10.68
N TYR A 31 1.48 -0.28 -9.52
CA TYR A 31 0.57 -0.45 -8.38
C TYR A 31 -0.82 0.08 -8.70
N MET A 32 -0.91 1.25 -9.34
CA MET A 32 -2.18 1.85 -9.75
C MET A 32 -2.86 1.00 -10.82
N ILE A 33 -2.08 0.60 -11.84
CA ILE A 33 -2.57 -0.20 -12.97
C ILE A 33 -3.06 -1.55 -12.49
N THR A 34 -2.32 -2.22 -11.60
CA THR A 34 -2.68 -3.54 -11.07
C THR A 34 -3.88 -3.46 -10.13
N TYR A 35 -4.01 -2.39 -9.36
CA TYR A 35 -5.12 -2.25 -8.41
C TYR A 35 -6.50 -2.25 -9.09
N ILE A 36 -6.65 -1.57 -10.24
CA ILE A 36 -7.92 -1.44 -10.96
C ILE A 36 -8.56 -2.80 -11.32
N PRO A 37 -7.87 -3.74 -12.01
CA PRO A 37 -8.44 -5.05 -12.32
C PRO A 37 -8.45 -6.00 -11.13
N PHE A 38 -7.46 -5.94 -10.23
CA PHE A 38 -7.33 -6.91 -9.14
C PHE A 38 -8.19 -6.61 -7.91
N ILE A 39 -8.74 -5.39 -7.76
CA ILE A 39 -9.57 -5.07 -6.60
C ILE A 39 -10.85 -5.91 -6.53
N PHE A 40 -11.48 -6.21 -7.68
CA PHE A 40 -12.69 -7.04 -7.71
C PHE A 40 -12.38 -8.52 -7.36
N PRO A 41 -11.40 -9.19 -8.00
CA PRO A 41 -10.95 -10.52 -7.57
C PRO A 41 -10.50 -10.56 -6.12
N ALA A 42 -9.72 -9.59 -5.66
CA ALA A 42 -9.23 -9.55 -4.29
C ALA A 42 -10.38 -9.44 -3.29
N SER A 43 -11.37 -8.58 -3.57
CA SER A 43 -12.57 -8.43 -2.74
C SER A 43 -13.40 -9.71 -2.70
N TYR A 44 -13.60 -10.36 -3.86
CA TYR A 44 -14.30 -11.63 -3.96
C TYR A 44 -13.60 -12.76 -3.20
N LEU A 45 -12.28 -12.86 -3.34
CA LEU A 45 -11.45 -13.85 -2.63
C LEU A 45 -11.45 -13.60 -1.12
N LEU A 46 -11.39 -12.34 -0.68
CA LEU A 46 -11.48 -11.95 0.73
C LEU A 46 -12.83 -12.34 1.34
N ASP A 47 -13.93 -12.13 0.62
CA ASP A 47 -15.26 -12.51 1.09
C ASP A 47 -15.44 -14.04 1.14
N ARG A 48 -14.91 -14.78 0.15
CA ARG A 48 -15.08 -16.24 0.05
C ARG A 48 -14.13 -17.04 0.94
N PHE A 49 -12.85 -16.69 0.97
CA PHE A 49 -11.81 -17.43 1.71
C PHE A 49 -11.49 -16.82 3.07
N GLY A 50 -11.98 -15.61 3.32
CA GLY A 50 -11.88 -14.94 4.61
C GLY A 50 -10.56 -14.20 4.85
N LEU A 51 -10.46 -13.62 6.04
CA LEU A 51 -9.42 -12.65 6.40
C LEU A 51 -8.01 -13.25 6.43
N ARG A 52 -7.82 -14.43 7.03
CA ARG A 52 -6.50 -15.06 7.12
C ARG A 52 -5.93 -15.42 5.76
N PHE A 53 -6.78 -15.87 4.83
CA PHE A 53 -6.32 -16.16 3.48
C PHE A 53 -5.77 -14.90 2.80
N ALA A 54 -6.53 -13.80 2.81
CA ALA A 54 -6.08 -12.55 2.18
C ALA A 54 -4.82 -11.95 2.82
N VAL A 55 -4.70 -12.02 4.15
CA VAL A 55 -3.50 -11.54 4.86
C VAL A 55 -2.30 -12.41 4.52
N LEU A 56 -2.44 -13.73 4.48
CA LEU A 56 -1.35 -14.64 4.12
C LEU A 56 -0.95 -14.50 2.65
N THR A 57 -1.89 -14.46 1.72
CA THR A 57 -1.56 -14.29 0.29
C THR A 57 -0.88 -12.96 0.03
N GLY A 58 -1.37 -11.87 0.65
CA GLY A 58 -0.74 -10.56 0.58
C GLY A 58 0.67 -10.54 1.18
N ALA A 59 0.87 -11.15 2.35
CA ALA A 59 2.17 -11.21 3.00
C ALA A 59 3.17 -12.09 2.23
N ILE A 60 2.75 -13.27 1.76
CA ILE A 60 3.57 -14.18 0.96
C ILE A 60 3.99 -13.50 -0.35
N GLY A 61 3.04 -12.92 -1.08
CA GLY A 61 3.38 -12.28 -2.35
C GLY A 61 4.24 -11.04 -2.19
N THR A 62 4.06 -10.28 -1.10
CA THR A 62 4.94 -9.15 -0.74
C THR A 62 6.36 -9.62 -0.40
N MET A 63 6.49 -10.70 0.38
CA MET A 63 7.78 -11.32 0.69
C MET A 63 8.46 -11.83 -0.59
N THR A 64 7.75 -12.59 -1.42
CA THR A 64 8.26 -13.13 -2.69
C THR A 64 8.74 -12.00 -3.61
N GLY A 65 7.94 -10.95 -3.80
CA GLY A 65 8.35 -9.79 -4.60
C GLY A 65 9.55 -9.04 -4.00
N SER A 66 9.70 -9.02 -2.67
CA SER A 66 10.86 -8.43 -2.00
C SER A 66 12.14 -9.24 -2.24
N TRP A 67 12.07 -10.57 -2.15
CA TRP A 67 13.20 -11.45 -2.44
C TRP A 67 13.58 -11.45 -3.92
N ILE A 68 12.62 -11.36 -4.84
CA ILE A 68 12.91 -11.20 -6.27
C ILE A 68 13.76 -9.94 -6.51
N LYS A 69 13.44 -8.82 -5.82
CA LYS A 69 14.21 -7.58 -5.91
C LYS A 69 15.62 -7.70 -5.35
N VAL A 70 15.89 -8.60 -4.41
CA VAL A 70 17.27 -8.85 -3.94
C VAL A 70 18.17 -9.34 -5.08
N PHE A 71 17.63 -10.07 -6.06
CA PHE A 71 18.37 -10.54 -7.23
C PHE A 71 18.53 -9.48 -8.34
N SER A 72 17.87 -8.32 -8.22
CA SER A 72 17.90 -7.26 -9.23
C SER A 72 19.01 -6.23 -9.00
N VAL A 73 19.88 -6.41 -7.99
CA VAL A 73 20.94 -5.44 -7.64
C VAL A 73 21.91 -5.16 -8.79
N SER A 74 22.13 -6.12 -9.71
CA SER A 74 23.03 -5.88 -10.85
C SER A 74 22.46 -4.79 -11.78
N PRO A 75 23.29 -3.83 -12.26
CA PRO A 75 22.86 -2.72 -13.11
C PRO A 75 22.09 -3.11 -14.38
N ASP A 76 22.31 -4.31 -14.92
CA ASP A 76 21.64 -4.86 -16.11
C ASP A 76 20.25 -5.47 -15.83
N ARG A 77 19.86 -5.61 -14.55
CA ARG A 77 18.69 -6.42 -14.13
C ARG A 77 17.49 -5.61 -13.68
N PHE A 78 17.30 -4.40 -14.23
CA PHE A 78 16.13 -3.56 -13.89
C PHE A 78 14.79 -4.26 -14.18
N TRP A 79 14.73 -5.14 -15.18
CA TRP A 79 13.52 -5.92 -15.46
C TRP A 79 13.12 -6.86 -14.31
N VAL A 80 14.09 -7.37 -13.54
CA VAL A 80 13.82 -8.19 -12.34
C VAL A 80 13.18 -7.34 -11.25
N THR A 81 13.61 -6.08 -11.11
CA THR A 81 12.96 -5.10 -10.23
C THR A 81 11.49 -4.91 -10.60
N PHE A 82 11.19 -4.80 -11.89
CA PHE A 82 9.82 -4.69 -12.37
C PHE A 82 8.97 -5.90 -11.99
N ILE A 83 9.46 -7.12 -12.23
CA ILE A 83 8.74 -8.34 -11.87
C ILE A 83 8.47 -8.37 -10.37
N GLY A 84 9.49 -8.09 -9.56
CA GLY A 84 9.33 -8.02 -8.11
C GLY A 84 8.28 -6.99 -7.71
N GLN A 85 8.28 -5.81 -8.34
CA GLN A 85 7.26 -4.79 -8.09
C GLN A 85 5.85 -5.22 -8.51
N THR A 86 5.69 -5.94 -9.62
CA THR A 86 4.39 -6.50 -10.02
C THR A 86 3.84 -7.44 -8.96
N PHE A 87 4.67 -8.35 -8.43
CA PHE A 87 4.26 -9.28 -7.38
C PHE A 87 3.80 -8.55 -6.12
N VAL A 88 4.54 -7.52 -5.69
CA VAL A 88 4.16 -6.72 -4.52
C VAL A 88 2.91 -5.89 -4.80
N ALA A 89 2.75 -5.34 -6.00
CA ALA A 89 1.56 -4.59 -6.41
C ALA A 89 0.28 -5.43 -6.33
N VAL A 90 0.30 -6.65 -6.90
CA VAL A 90 -0.83 -7.59 -6.81
C VAL A 90 -1.14 -7.93 -5.36
N SER A 91 -0.11 -8.14 -4.56
CA SER A 91 -0.23 -8.51 -3.14
C SER A 91 -0.83 -7.39 -2.30
N GLN A 92 -0.46 -6.13 -2.59
CA GLN A 92 -0.95 -4.97 -1.87
C GLN A 92 -2.47 -4.79 -2.05
N THR A 93 -3.05 -5.20 -3.18
CA THR A 93 -4.50 -5.15 -3.39
C THR A 93 -5.27 -5.97 -2.35
N PHE A 94 -4.72 -7.11 -1.91
CA PHE A 94 -5.32 -7.91 -0.84
C PHE A 94 -5.16 -7.24 0.54
N ILE A 95 -4.00 -6.63 0.79
CA ILE A 95 -3.67 -6.01 2.09
C ILE A 95 -4.51 -4.77 2.35
N LEU A 96 -4.78 -3.95 1.33
CA LEU A 96 -5.54 -2.69 1.50
C LEU A 96 -6.98 -2.90 1.99
N SER A 97 -7.58 -4.05 1.70
CA SER A 97 -8.93 -4.40 2.16
C SER A 97 -8.97 -5.00 3.58
N VAL A 98 -7.80 -5.33 4.17
CA VAL A 98 -7.70 -5.99 5.47
C VAL A 98 -8.23 -5.14 6.62
N PRO A 99 -7.89 -3.83 6.78
CA PRO A 99 -8.32 -3.05 7.95
C PRO A 99 -9.83 -3.02 8.14
N ALA A 100 -10.58 -2.75 7.08
CA ALA A 100 -12.04 -2.69 7.12
C ALA A 100 -12.65 -4.06 7.48
N ARG A 101 -12.12 -5.14 6.90
CA ARG A 101 -12.63 -6.50 7.17
C ARG A 101 -12.23 -7.02 8.54
N LEU A 102 -11.01 -6.75 8.98
CA LEU A 102 -10.53 -7.08 10.32
C LEU A 102 -11.40 -6.36 11.36
N ALA A 103 -11.62 -5.05 11.19
CA ALA A 103 -12.47 -4.26 12.05
C ALA A 103 -13.88 -4.86 12.15
N ALA A 104 -14.50 -5.17 11.01
CA ALA A 104 -15.84 -5.72 10.96
C ALA A 104 -15.99 -7.14 11.55
N VAL A 105 -14.92 -7.94 11.59
CA VAL A 105 -14.94 -9.34 12.07
C VAL A 105 -14.55 -9.45 13.54
N TRP A 106 -13.67 -8.58 14.03
CA TRP A 106 -13.10 -8.67 15.37
C TRP A 106 -13.66 -7.66 16.37
N PHE A 107 -14.26 -6.56 15.91
CA PHE A 107 -14.73 -5.48 16.77
C PHE A 107 -16.25 -5.28 16.64
N ASP A 108 -16.85 -4.77 17.72
CA ASP A 108 -18.25 -4.36 17.74
C ASP A 108 -18.50 -3.13 16.88
N LEU A 109 -19.73 -2.97 16.39
CA LEU A 109 -20.15 -1.92 15.45
C LEU A 109 -19.70 -0.51 15.87
N ASN A 110 -19.75 -0.21 17.17
CA ASN A 110 -19.37 1.10 17.70
C ASN A 110 -17.85 1.38 17.64
N GLN A 111 -17.03 0.33 17.53
CA GLN A 111 -15.56 0.42 17.50
C GLN A 111 -14.96 0.12 16.12
N VAL A 112 -15.76 -0.36 15.16
CA VAL A 112 -15.29 -0.69 13.79
C VAL A 112 -14.62 0.52 13.13
N SER A 113 -15.18 1.72 13.27
CA SER A 113 -14.61 2.93 12.67
C SER A 113 -13.22 3.26 13.23
N SER A 114 -13.07 3.21 14.56
CA SER A 114 -11.80 3.47 15.24
C SER A 114 -10.76 2.40 14.90
N ALA A 115 -11.14 1.12 14.95
CA ALA A 115 -10.25 0.01 14.60
C ALA A 115 -9.78 0.08 13.13
N CYS A 116 -10.68 0.40 12.20
CA CYS A 116 -10.35 0.61 10.80
C CYS A 116 -9.38 1.79 10.63
N SER A 117 -9.64 2.91 11.31
CA SER A 117 -8.82 4.13 11.25
C SER A 117 -7.38 3.87 11.70
N ILE A 118 -7.18 3.09 12.78
CA ILE A 118 -5.84 2.68 13.23
C ILE A 118 -5.11 1.86 12.14
N GLY A 119 -5.82 0.94 11.48
CA GLY A 119 -5.24 0.15 10.39
C GLY A 119 -4.85 1.00 9.18
N VAL A 120 -5.71 1.96 8.79
CA VAL A 120 -5.42 2.90 7.69
C VAL A 120 -4.27 3.83 8.05
N PHE A 121 -4.15 4.25 9.31
CA PHE A 121 -3.02 5.04 9.79
C PHE A 121 -1.68 4.31 9.61
N GLY A 122 -1.65 3.00 9.84
CA GLY A 122 -0.47 2.16 9.58
C GLY A 122 0.03 2.26 8.12
N ASN A 123 -0.89 2.35 7.15
CA ASN A 123 -0.52 2.58 5.75
C ASN A 123 0.16 3.95 5.58
N GLN A 124 -0.42 5.02 6.14
CA GLN A 124 0.13 6.37 6.05
C GLN A 124 1.55 6.45 6.65
N LEU A 125 1.76 5.77 7.79
CA LEU A 125 3.08 5.63 8.41
C LEU A 125 4.06 4.89 7.48
N GLY A 126 3.62 3.80 6.86
CA GLY A 126 4.43 3.04 5.92
C GLY A 126 4.77 3.81 4.63
N ILE A 127 3.94 4.75 4.21
CA ILE A 127 4.26 5.68 3.11
C ILE A 127 5.29 6.71 3.57
N ALA A 128 5.12 7.30 4.75
CA ALA A 128 6.08 8.25 5.33
C ALA A 128 7.48 7.64 5.48
N ILE A 129 7.58 6.42 6.02
CA ILE A 129 8.84 5.67 6.09
C ILE A 129 9.38 5.41 4.67
N GLY A 130 8.51 5.13 3.71
CA GLY A 130 8.89 4.98 2.31
C GLY A 130 9.54 6.22 1.70
N PHE A 131 9.19 7.41 2.16
CA PHE A 131 9.79 8.69 1.76
C PHE A 131 11.18 8.94 2.37
N LEU A 132 11.44 8.44 3.56
CA LEU A 132 12.68 8.71 4.30
C LEU A 132 13.72 7.60 4.12
N PHE A 133 13.27 6.35 4.13
CA PHE A 133 14.17 5.21 4.23
C PHE A 133 15.05 4.99 3.00
N PRO A 134 14.55 5.05 1.74
CA PRO A 134 15.40 4.88 0.56
C PRO A 134 16.50 5.95 0.44
N PRO A 135 16.23 7.27 0.58
CA PRO A 135 17.28 8.28 0.54
C PRO A 135 18.35 8.15 1.64
N MET A 136 17.96 7.66 2.83
CA MET A 136 18.92 7.47 3.93
C MET A 136 19.93 6.36 3.64
N LEU A 137 19.52 5.30 2.96
CA LEU A 137 20.38 4.14 2.63
C LEU A 137 21.08 4.27 1.28
N VAL A 138 20.42 4.90 0.32
CA VAL A 138 20.90 5.06 -1.05
C VAL A 138 21.19 6.54 -1.26
N GLN A 139 22.40 6.94 -0.89
CA GLN A 139 22.86 8.31 -1.05
C GLN A 139 23.36 8.54 -2.48
N ASN A 140 23.15 9.75 -2.99
CA ASN A 140 23.66 10.15 -4.29
C ASN A 140 25.18 10.32 -4.20
N ASN A 141 25.93 9.41 -4.81
CA ASN A 141 27.38 9.40 -4.83
C ASN A 141 27.87 9.24 -6.27
N GLU A 142 29.04 9.80 -6.60
CA GLU A 142 29.65 9.65 -7.93
C GLU A 142 30.08 8.20 -8.22
N ASP A 143 30.35 7.43 -7.17
CA ASP A 143 30.76 6.03 -7.25
C ASP A 143 29.54 5.08 -7.30
N ILE A 144 29.31 4.49 -8.47
CA ILE A 144 28.23 3.53 -8.75
C ILE A 144 28.30 2.32 -7.80
N SER A 145 29.50 1.92 -7.36
CA SER A 145 29.66 0.79 -6.44
C SER A 145 29.08 1.06 -5.05
N GLN A 146 29.07 2.32 -4.60
CA GLN A 146 28.47 2.73 -3.34
C GLN A 146 26.94 2.74 -3.42
N ILE A 147 26.39 3.21 -4.56
CA ILE A 147 24.96 3.14 -4.83
C ILE A 147 24.49 1.68 -4.83
N GLY A 148 25.24 0.78 -5.47
CA GLY A 148 24.94 -0.65 -5.49
C GLY A 148 24.91 -1.28 -4.10
N ARG A 149 25.87 -0.92 -3.23
CA ARG A 149 25.88 -1.35 -1.82
C ARG A 149 24.67 -0.83 -1.05
N GLY A 150 24.29 0.44 -1.24
CA GLY A 150 23.09 1.02 -0.63
C GLY A 150 21.81 0.32 -1.08
N LEU A 151 21.67 0.06 -2.39
CA LEU A 151 20.53 -0.68 -2.94
C LEU A 151 20.46 -2.11 -2.43
N HIS A 152 21.61 -2.80 -2.36
CA HIS A 152 21.70 -4.14 -1.79
C HIS A 152 21.24 -4.14 -0.32
N ALA A 153 21.77 -3.23 0.51
CA ALA A 153 21.34 -3.09 1.90
C ALA A 153 19.83 -2.81 2.01
N MET A 154 19.30 -1.89 1.20
CA MET A 154 17.88 -1.56 1.17
C MET A 154 17.02 -2.80 0.83
N PHE A 155 17.36 -3.55 -0.20
CA PHE A 155 16.59 -4.74 -0.59
C PHE A 155 16.65 -5.85 0.45
N TYR A 156 17.82 -6.10 1.04
CA TYR A 156 17.96 -7.10 2.10
C TYR A 156 17.17 -6.72 3.35
N ILE A 157 17.20 -5.46 3.79
CA ILE A 157 16.43 -5.01 4.96
C ILE A 157 14.93 -5.18 4.69
N VAL A 158 14.45 -4.77 3.51
CA VAL A 158 13.04 -4.90 3.13
C VAL A 158 12.62 -6.37 3.02
N ALA A 159 13.45 -7.24 2.44
CA ALA A 159 13.19 -8.67 2.34
C ALA A 159 13.19 -9.35 3.72
N ALA A 160 14.14 -9.02 4.60
CA ALA A 160 14.18 -9.52 5.97
C ALA A 160 12.96 -9.06 6.77
N PHE A 161 12.61 -7.78 6.70
CA PHE A 161 11.47 -7.21 7.42
C PHE A 161 10.13 -7.84 6.98
N THR A 162 9.93 -8.01 5.67
CA THR A 162 8.72 -8.66 5.14
C THR A 162 8.64 -10.15 5.49
N THR A 163 9.79 -10.84 5.56
CA THR A 163 9.87 -12.23 6.01
C THR A 163 9.52 -12.35 7.50
N ILE A 164 10.03 -11.45 8.35
CA ILE A 164 9.70 -11.41 9.78
C ILE A 164 8.19 -11.18 9.97
N ILE A 165 7.60 -10.23 9.23
CA ILE A 165 6.16 -9.98 9.26
C ILE A 165 5.38 -11.24 8.87
N LEU A 166 5.78 -11.95 7.81
CA LEU A 166 5.10 -13.18 7.41
C LEU A 166 5.17 -14.24 8.52
N VAL A 167 6.33 -14.43 9.14
CA VAL A 167 6.49 -15.38 10.25
C VAL A 167 5.59 -14.99 11.44
N LEU A 168 5.54 -13.71 11.79
CA LEU A 168 4.64 -13.21 12.84
C LEU A 168 3.17 -13.46 12.50
N ILE A 169 2.76 -13.25 11.24
CA ILE A 169 1.40 -13.55 10.79
C ILE A 169 1.12 -15.06 10.90
N LEU A 170 2.06 -15.92 10.50
CA LEU A 170 1.88 -17.37 10.56
C LEU A 170 1.70 -17.87 12.01
N LEU A 171 2.48 -17.31 12.94
CA LEU A 171 2.47 -17.70 14.35
C LEU A 171 1.29 -17.11 15.14
N PHE A 172 0.98 -15.82 14.94
CA PHE A 172 0.06 -15.07 15.81
C PHE A 172 -1.29 -14.75 15.17
N PHE A 173 -1.39 -14.71 13.84
CA PHE A 173 -2.61 -14.22 13.19
C PHE A 173 -3.71 -15.29 13.15
N LYS A 174 -4.80 -15.04 13.89
CA LYS A 174 -6.02 -15.86 13.85
C LYS A 174 -7.05 -15.24 12.89
N SER A 175 -7.74 -16.09 12.12
CA SER A 175 -8.69 -15.65 11.09
C SER A 175 -9.93 -14.97 11.66
N LYS A 176 -10.38 -15.44 12.81
CA LYS A 176 -11.60 -15.03 13.51
C LYS A 176 -11.36 -15.16 15.03
N PRO A 177 -12.01 -14.34 15.86
CA PRO A 177 -11.96 -14.53 17.30
C PRO A 177 -12.60 -15.89 17.70
N PRO A 178 -12.16 -16.55 18.79
CA PRO A 178 -12.71 -17.84 19.25
C PRO A 178 -14.20 -17.78 19.61
N LEU A 179 -14.70 -16.59 19.94
CA LEU A 179 -16.11 -16.30 20.18
C LEU A 179 -16.51 -15.15 19.24
N PRO A 180 -17.63 -15.25 18.50
CA PRO A 180 -18.10 -14.16 17.65
C PRO A 180 -18.44 -12.95 18.54
N PRO A 181 -18.06 -11.72 18.14
CA PRO A 181 -18.33 -10.52 18.95
C PRO A 181 -19.84 -10.32 19.20
N ASN A 182 -20.69 -10.75 18.26
CA ASN A 182 -22.13 -10.58 18.36
C ASN A 182 -22.93 -11.67 17.59
N GLN A 183 -24.04 -12.17 18.16
CA GLN A 183 -24.95 -13.11 17.49
C GLN A 183 -25.55 -12.51 16.21
N ALA A 184 -25.78 -11.20 16.18
CA ALA A 184 -26.24 -10.47 14.99
C ALA A 184 -25.19 -10.45 13.86
N GLN A 185 -23.89 -10.31 14.19
CA GLN A 185 -22.82 -10.43 13.19
C GLN A 185 -22.66 -11.88 12.71
N ALA A 186 -22.82 -12.87 13.59
CA ALA A 186 -22.83 -14.28 13.18
C ALA A 186 -23.99 -14.59 12.22
N GLN A 187 -25.15 -13.93 12.39
CA GLN A 187 -26.33 -14.08 11.54
C GLN A 187 -26.18 -13.34 10.22
N ILE A 188 -25.68 -12.09 10.23
CA ILE A 188 -25.33 -11.32 9.02
C ILE A 188 -24.23 -12.04 8.22
N GLN A 189 -23.25 -12.66 8.88
CA GLN A 189 -22.16 -13.37 8.22
C GLN A 189 -22.60 -14.73 7.65
N ARG A 190 -23.54 -15.43 8.32
CA ARG A 190 -24.22 -16.63 7.79
C ARG A 190 -25.17 -16.31 6.63
N GLU A 191 -25.85 -15.16 6.65
CA GLU A 191 -26.73 -14.71 5.56
C GLU A 191 -25.97 -14.17 4.33
N ASN A 192 -24.74 -13.69 4.52
CA ASN A 192 -23.89 -13.12 3.46
C ASN A 192 -23.11 -14.16 2.63
N GLU A 193 -23.25 -15.47 2.90
CA GLU A 193 -22.57 -16.53 2.14
C GLU A 193 -23.10 -16.75 0.71
N THR A 194 -24.14 -16.02 0.28
CA THR A 194 -24.67 -16.17 -1.08
C THR A 194 -23.91 -15.28 -2.10
N PRO A 195 -23.17 -15.86 -3.07
CA PRO A 195 -22.40 -15.09 -4.07
C PRO A 195 -23.27 -14.17 -4.94
N LYS A 196 -24.59 -14.41 -4.98
CA LYS A 196 -25.57 -13.55 -5.65
C LYS A 196 -25.65 -12.15 -5.00
N ARG A 197 -25.33 -11.99 -3.72
CA ARG A 197 -25.48 -10.70 -3.00
C ARG A 197 -24.30 -9.73 -3.21
N PHE A 198 -23.07 -10.19 -3.45
CA PHE A 198 -21.91 -9.31 -3.72
C PHE A 198 -22.16 -8.42 -4.94
N PHE A 199 -22.58 -9.01 -6.06
CA PHE A 199 -22.90 -8.29 -7.28
C PHE A 199 -24.12 -7.36 -7.11
N ILE A 200 -25.10 -7.75 -6.29
CA ILE A 200 -26.25 -6.90 -5.95
C ILE A 200 -25.81 -5.69 -5.14
N SER A 201 -24.96 -5.87 -4.12
CA SER A 201 -24.39 -4.76 -3.33
C SER A 201 -23.57 -3.83 -4.21
N MET A 202 -22.71 -4.38 -5.08
CA MET A 202 -21.93 -3.59 -6.02
C MET A 202 -22.83 -2.78 -6.96
N LYS A 203 -23.90 -3.38 -7.49
CA LYS A 203 -24.91 -2.68 -8.29
C LYS A 203 -25.60 -1.55 -7.51
N LYS A 204 -25.94 -1.78 -6.23
CA LYS A 204 -26.53 -0.75 -5.36
C LYS A 204 -25.57 0.41 -5.12
N LEU A 205 -24.28 0.14 -4.89
CA LEU A 205 -23.26 1.18 -4.69
C LEU A 205 -23.12 2.06 -5.93
N ILE A 206 -22.96 1.47 -7.12
CA ILE A 206 -22.80 2.25 -8.36
C ILE A 206 -24.05 3.03 -8.78
N THR A 207 -25.23 2.70 -8.24
CA THR A 207 -26.48 3.42 -8.53
C THR A 207 -26.75 4.53 -7.48
N ASN A 208 -25.99 4.55 -6.38
CA ASN A 208 -26.18 5.54 -5.33
C ASN A 208 -25.38 6.81 -5.63
N VAL A 209 -26.09 7.92 -5.90
CA VAL A 209 -25.47 9.21 -6.25
C VAL A 209 -24.57 9.75 -5.14
N GLY A 210 -24.96 9.59 -3.86
CA GLY A 210 -24.13 10.02 -2.73
C GLY A 210 -22.81 9.25 -2.65
N TYR A 211 -22.85 7.93 -2.88
CA TYR A 211 -21.65 7.12 -2.99
C TYR A 211 -20.79 7.52 -4.20
N LEU A 212 -21.40 7.78 -5.36
CA LEU A 212 -20.66 8.23 -6.55
C LEU A 212 -19.97 9.57 -6.32
N LEU A 213 -20.64 10.55 -5.70
CA LEU A 213 -20.02 11.84 -5.36
C LEU A 213 -18.84 11.66 -4.40
N LEU A 214 -18.98 10.79 -3.39
CA LEU A 214 -17.90 10.45 -2.48
C LEU A 214 -16.74 9.77 -3.21
N LEU A 215 -17.04 8.82 -4.10
CA LEU A 215 -16.06 8.10 -4.91
C LEU A 215 -15.26 9.06 -5.82
N PHE A 216 -15.94 9.98 -6.51
CA PHE A 216 -15.28 10.97 -7.36
C PHE A 216 -14.42 11.95 -6.54
N SER A 217 -14.97 12.52 -5.48
CA SER A 217 -14.24 13.47 -4.63
C SER A 217 -13.01 12.84 -3.99
N TYR A 218 -13.16 11.65 -3.40
CA TYR A 218 -12.05 10.92 -2.80
C TYR A 218 -11.05 10.41 -3.85
N GLY A 219 -11.55 9.94 -5.00
CA GLY A 219 -10.72 9.48 -6.11
C GLY A 219 -9.82 10.58 -6.67
N ILE A 220 -10.32 11.80 -6.83
CA ILE A 220 -9.52 12.96 -7.26
C ILE A 220 -8.43 13.25 -6.20
N ASN A 221 -8.80 13.29 -4.92
CA ASN A 221 -7.85 13.55 -3.84
C ASN A 221 -6.71 12.53 -3.81
N VAL A 222 -7.05 11.23 -3.84
CA VAL A 222 -6.08 10.13 -3.86
C VAL A 222 -5.24 10.13 -5.14
N GLY A 223 -5.84 10.41 -6.29
CA GLY A 223 -5.14 10.49 -7.56
C GLY A 223 -4.08 11.59 -7.57
N VAL A 224 -4.43 12.79 -7.10
CA VAL A 224 -3.49 13.91 -6.95
C VAL A 224 -2.37 13.56 -5.97
N PHE A 225 -2.71 12.99 -4.80
CA PHE A 225 -1.73 12.57 -3.80
C PHE A 225 -0.70 11.60 -4.38
N TYR A 226 -1.15 10.57 -5.11
CA TYR A 226 -0.23 9.59 -5.68
C TYR A 226 0.58 10.13 -6.87
N ALA A 227 0.00 11.02 -7.70
CA ALA A 227 0.73 11.66 -8.79
C ALA A 227 1.87 12.55 -8.27
N ILE A 228 1.56 13.43 -7.29
CA ILE A 228 2.56 14.28 -6.65
C ILE A 228 3.63 13.42 -5.99
N SER A 229 3.23 12.40 -5.24
CA SER A 229 4.15 11.47 -4.57
C SER A 229 5.15 10.82 -5.54
N THR A 230 4.67 10.36 -6.70
CA THR A 230 5.50 9.67 -7.71
C THR A 230 6.50 10.62 -8.36
N LEU A 231 6.06 11.82 -8.72
CA LEU A 231 6.89 12.82 -9.41
C LEU A 231 7.68 13.73 -8.46
N LEU A 232 7.55 13.51 -7.14
CA LEU A 232 8.07 14.41 -6.12
C LEU A 232 9.59 14.62 -6.26
N ASN A 233 10.35 13.55 -6.49
CA ASN A 233 11.80 13.64 -6.69
C ASN A 233 12.15 14.56 -7.87
N GLN A 234 11.45 14.41 -9.00
CA GLN A 234 11.70 15.18 -10.22
C GLN A 234 11.36 16.66 -10.01
N ILE A 235 10.21 16.95 -9.40
CA ILE A 235 9.78 18.33 -9.08
C ILE A 235 10.79 19.00 -8.15
N ILE A 236 11.25 18.29 -7.12
CA ILE A 236 12.19 18.88 -6.14
C ILE A 236 13.54 19.17 -6.78
N LEU A 237 14.12 18.22 -7.51
CA LEU A 237 15.43 18.44 -8.14
C LEU A 237 15.41 19.59 -9.15
N GLN A 238 14.25 19.86 -9.76
CA GLN A 238 14.08 20.98 -10.67
C GLN A 238 13.99 22.35 -9.96
N TYR A 239 13.46 22.41 -8.73
CA TYR A 239 13.10 23.67 -8.07
C TYR A 239 13.80 23.96 -6.73
N PHE A 240 14.26 22.96 -5.97
CA PHE A 240 14.81 23.13 -4.63
C PHE A 240 16.02 22.23 -4.34
N HIS A 241 17.11 22.84 -3.84
CA HIS A 241 18.31 22.13 -3.36
C HIS A 241 18.18 21.56 -1.92
N SER A 242 17.03 21.68 -1.22
CA SER A 242 16.92 21.37 0.22
C SER A 242 15.75 20.46 0.62
N ILE A 243 16.08 19.42 1.39
CA ILE A 243 15.22 18.31 1.89
C ILE A 243 14.17 18.74 2.94
N LEU A 244 14.27 19.95 3.51
CA LEU A 244 13.41 20.39 4.61
C LEU A 244 11.96 20.71 4.16
N LEU A 245 11.80 21.23 2.93
CA LEU A 245 10.49 21.56 2.37
C LEU A 245 9.67 20.29 2.04
N PHE A 246 10.36 19.19 1.72
CA PHE A 246 9.80 17.87 1.44
C PHE A 246 9.07 17.27 2.64
N LEU A 247 9.68 17.34 3.83
CA LEU A 247 9.06 16.92 5.09
C LEU A 247 7.89 17.83 5.48
N LEU A 248 8.01 19.14 5.25
CA LEU A 248 6.96 20.11 5.56
C LEU A 248 5.73 19.94 4.67
N LEU A 249 5.88 19.79 3.36
CA LEU A 249 4.75 19.58 2.44
C LEU A 249 4.04 18.24 2.68
N TYR A 250 4.81 17.18 2.96
CA TYR A 250 4.22 15.87 3.27
C TYR A 250 3.47 15.89 4.61
N ALA A 251 4.05 16.51 5.65
CA ALA A 251 3.40 16.71 6.94
C ALA A 251 2.11 17.51 6.81
N VAL A 252 2.11 18.60 6.02
CA VAL A 252 0.91 19.42 5.76
C VAL A 252 -0.17 18.63 5.03
N MET A 253 0.17 17.84 4.01
CA MET A 253 -0.84 17.00 3.31
C MET A 253 -1.40 15.90 4.22
N THR A 254 -0.59 15.27 5.06
CA THR A 254 -1.08 14.25 6.00
C THR A 254 -1.92 14.87 7.12
N LEU A 255 -1.58 16.06 7.61
CA LEU A 255 -2.35 16.82 8.59
C LEU A 255 -3.70 17.27 8.02
N SER A 256 -3.77 17.79 6.80
CA SER A 256 -5.05 18.21 6.19
C SER A 256 -6.00 17.04 5.95
N ILE A 257 -5.48 15.84 5.65
CA ILE A 257 -6.31 14.62 5.53
C ILE A 257 -6.79 14.16 6.92
N MET A 258 -5.96 14.28 7.96
CA MET A 258 -6.38 13.97 9.33
C MET A 258 -7.43 14.96 9.87
N GLU A 259 -7.30 16.26 9.61
CA GLU A 259 -8.30 17.25 10.02
C GLU A 259 -9.66 17.01 9.35
N GLN A 260 -9.68 16.62 8.07
CA GLN A 260 -10.92 16.26 7.38
C GLN A 260 -11.57 14.99 7.91
N PHE A 261 -10.78 14.03 8.40
CA PHE A 261 -11.30 12.83 9.06
C PHE A 261 -11.81 13.13 10.48
N HIS A 262 -11.06 13.89 11.26
CA HIS A 262 -11.44 14.25 12.63
C HIS A 262 -12.70 15.14 12.66
N SER A 263 -12.85 16.10 11.73
CA SER A 263 -14.04 16.97 11.70
C SER A 263 -15.33 16.26 11.30
N ARG A 264 -15.23 15.12 10.59
CA ARG A 264 -16.38 14.28 10.23
C ARG A 264 -16.72 13.21 11.27
N VAL A 265 -15.74 12.76 12.05
CA VAL A 265 -15.98 11.80 13.15
C VAL A 265 -16.45 12.50 14.43
N GLY A 266 -16.09 13.77 14.65
CA GLY A 266 -16.57 14.55 15.80
C GLY A 266 -17.98 15.11 15.69
N ASN A 267 -18.68 14.91 14.55
CA ASN A 267 -20.01 15.44 14.27
C ASN A 267 -21.08 14.34 14.05
N ILE A 268 -20.83 13.12 14.55
CA ILE A 268 -21.79 12.01 14.62
C ILE A 268 -21.80 11.52 16.07
#